data_AF-L8TLK7-F1
#
_entry.id   AF-L8TLK7-F1
#
_cell.length_a   1.000
_cell.length_b   1.000
_cell.length_c   1.000
_cell.angle_alpha   90.00
_cell.angle_beta   90.00
_cell.angle_gamma   90.00
#
_symmetry.space_group_name_H-M   'P 1'
#
loop_
_entity.id
_entity.type
_entity.pdbx_description
1 polymer ?
#
loop_
_entity_poly.entity_id
_entity_poly.type
_entity_poly.pdbx_seq_one_letter_code
_entity_poly.pdbx_strand_id
1 'polypeptide(L)'
;MAIELTIHVQNQLHETMRTFVEPPGEPFLKFCRAATAIGVRYVDFIWPYSDAMLNFFQLAAWLEDFPRVLDFDVISPKERASARRVLEAAKEAHTLAGYLFIEG
;
A
#
# COMPACT_ATOMS: atom_id res chain seq x y z
N MET A 1 2.87 -20.49 8.39
CA MET A 1 1.73 -20.09 7.52
C MET A 1 2.13 -18.81 6.82
N ALA A 2 1.82 -18.65 5.54
CA ALA A 2 2.03 -17.38 4.86
C ALA A 2 0.96 -16.38 5.36
N ILE A 3 1.36 -15.13 5.58
CA ILE A 3 0.43 -14.05 5.90
C ILE A 3 -0.39 -13.75 4.64
N GLU A 4 -1.71 -13.69 4.78
CA GLU A 4 -2.63 -13.33 3.71
C GLU A 4 -3.08 -11.89 3.94
N LEU A 5 -2.59 -10.97 3.13
CA LEU A 5 -3.00 -9.57 3.23
C LEU A 5 -4.28 -9.33 2.45
N THR A 6 -5.27 -8.73 3.12
CA THR A 6 -6.46 -8.17 2.50
C THR A 6 -6.33 -6.64 2.45
N ILE A 7 -6.58 -6.06 1.28
CA ILE A 7 -6.48 -4.62 1.04
C ILE A 7 -7.85 -4.08 0.70
N HIS A 8 -8.27 -3.06 1.45
CA HIS A 8 -9.52 -2.34 1.29
C HIS A 8 -9.24 -0.91 0.85
N VAL A 9 -9.89 -0.51 -0.23
CA VAL A 9 -10.02 0.89 -0.63
C VAL A 9 -11.25 1.44 0.07
N GLN A 10 -11.07 2.42 0.94
CA GLN A 10 -12.17 3.06 1.66
C GLN A 10 -12.28 4.53 1.27
N ASN A 11 -13.49 5.07 1.29
CA ASN A 11 -13.73 6.51 1.11
C ASN A 11 -13.54 7.26 2.45
N GLN A 12 -13.75 8.58 2.45
CA GLN A 12 -13.64 9.41 3.65
C GLN A 12 -14.60 9.02 4.80
N LEU A 13 -15.68 8.30 4.50
CA LEU A 13 -16.68 7.83 5.48
C LEU A 13 -16.37 6.41 5.98
N HIS A 14 -15.18 5.87 5.66
CA HIS A 14 -14.76 4.52 6.01
C HIS A 14 -15.60 3.42 5.30
N GLU A 15 -16.34 3.76 4.24
CA GLU A 15 -17.08 2.78 3.44
C GLU A 15 -16.13 2.08 2.47
N THR A 16 -16.18 0.74 2.45
CA THR A 16 -15.34 -0.07 1.55
C THR A 16 -15.87 -0.03 0.13
N MET A 17 -15.09 0.58 -0.75
CA MET A 17 -15.38 0.70 -2.19
C MET A 17 -14.87 -0.51 -2.97
N ARG A 18 -13.72 -1.06 -2.56
CA ARG A 18 -13.07 -2.19 -3.24
C ARG A 18 -12.26 -3.00 -2.25
N THR A 19 -12.27 -4.33 -2.41
CA THR A 19 -11.42 -5.25 -1.65
C THR A 19 -10.66 -6.16 -2.60
N PHE A 20 -9.40 -6.44 -2.29
CA PHE A 20 -8.65 -7.51 -2.95
C PHE A 20 -7.66 -8.17 -2.01
N VAL A 21 -7.32 -9.41 -2.30
CA VAL A 21 -6.39 -10.21 -1.51
C VAL A 21 -5.06 -10.32 -2.26
N GLU A 22 -3.97 -10.25 -1.50
CA GLU A 22 -2.63 -10.48 -2.02
C GLU A 22 -2.37 -11.95 -2.33
N PRO A 23 -1.65 -12.24 -3.42
CA PRO A 23 -1.37 -13.62 -3.77
C PRO A 23 -0.43 -14.26 -2.73
N PRO A 24 -0.48 -15.59 -2.57
CA PRO A 24 0.34 -16.30 -1.60
C PRO A 24 1.85 -15.98 -1.70
N GLY A 25 2.52 -15.97 -0.55
CA GLY A 25 3.95 -15.70 -0.43
C GLY A 25 4.31 -14.23 -0.23
N GLU A 26 3.34 -13.40 0.16
CA GLU A 26 3.51 -12.03 0.68
C GLU A 26 4.31 -11.08 -0.23
N PRO A 27 4.02 -10.99 -1.55
CA PRO A 27 4.85 -10.20 -2.46
C PRO A 27 4.82 -8.71 -2.12
N PHE A 28 3.69 -8.16 -1.66
CA PHE A 28 3.66 -6.77 -1.21
C PHE A 28 4.54 -6.51 0.04
N LEU A 29 4.49 -7.39 1.06
CA LEU A 29 5.36 -7.22 2.24
C LEU A 29 6.84 -7.35 1.88
N LYS A 30 7.18 -8.26 0.96
CA LYS A 30 8.55 -8.41 0.47
C LYS A 30 9.01 -7.16 -0.27
N PHE A 31 8.14 -6.56 -1.08
CA PHE A 31 8.39 -5.24 -1.68
C PHE A 31 8.68 -4.19 -0.60
N CYS A 32 7.83 -4.04 0.42
CA CYS A 32 8.04 -3.06 1.49
C CYS A 32 9.37 -3.28 2.25
N ARG A 33 9.73 -4.55 2.50
CA ARG A 33 11.02 -4.90 3.12
C ARG A 33 12.20 -4.52 2.22
N ALA A 34 12.12 -4.83 0.93
CA ALA A 34 13.16 -4.47 -0.04
C ALA A 34 13.29 -2.95 -0.21
N ALA A 35 12.18 -2.21 -0.19
CA ALA A 35 12.17 -0.75 -0.20
C ALA A 35 12.87 -0.14 1.02
N THR A 36 12.71 -0.77 2.19
CA THR A 36 13.41 -0.33 3.41
C THR A 36 14.93 -0.43 3.27
N ALA A 37 15.42 -1.45 2.56
CA ALA A 37 16.85 -1.64 2.32
C ALA A 37 17.46 -0.57 1.39
N ILE A 38 16.66 0.09 0.55
CA ILE A 38 17.09 1.20 -0.31
C ILE A 38 16.83 2.59 0.32
N GLY A 39 16.53 2.63 1.63
CA GLY A 39 16.35 3.86 2.39
C GLY A 39 14.93 4.44 2.34
N VAL A 40 13.99 3.78 1.64
CA VAL A 40 12.58 4.19 1.64
C VAL A 40 11.89 3.56 2.82
N ARG A 41 11.54 4.39 3.80
CA ARG A 41 10.83 3.94 4.98
C ARG A 41 9.34 4.17 4.79
N TYR A 42 8.61 3.11 4.49
CA TYR A 42 7.17 3.07 4.73
C TYR A 42 6.91 2.83 6.23
N VAL A 43 7.46 3.69 7.08
CA VAL A 43 6.93 3.84 8.44
C VAL A 43 5.65 4.58 8.20
N ASP A 44 4.53 3.88 8.29
CA ASP A 44 3.18 4.41 8.50
C ASP A 44 2.17 3.54 7.75
N PHE A 45 1.78 2.46 8.41
CA PHE A 45 0.51 1.82 8.08
C PHE A 45 -0.58 2.82 8.39
N ILE A 46 -1.47 3.04 7.41
CA ILE A 46 -2.73 3.73 7.61
C ILE A 46 -3.45 3.03 8.76
N TRP A 47 -3.47 3.68 9.92
CA TRP A 47 -4.07 3.12 11.11
C TRP A 47 -5.57 3.48 11.05
N PRO A 48 -6.50 2.53 11.23
CA PRO A 48 -7.91 2.87 11.38
C PRO A 48 -8.22 3.86 12.53
N TYR A 49 -7.26 4.15 13.41
CA TYR A 49 -7.39 5.09 14.52
C TYR A 49 -6.49 6.34 14.38
N SER A 50 -5.69 6.46 13.32
CA SER A 50 -5.06 7.75 12.99
C SER A 50 -6.10 8.70 12.40
N ASP A 51 -5.89 10.00 12.63
CA ASP A 51 -6.69 11.06 12.01
C ASP A 51 -6.73 10.85 10.49
N ALA A 52 -7.90 11.00 9.88
CA ALA A 52 -8.11 10.91 8.43
C ALA A 52 -7.12 11.80 7.64
N MET A 53 -6.74 12.95 8.21
CA MET A 53 -5.73 13.83 7.62
C MET A 53 -4.33 13.18 7.56
N LEU A 54 -3.93 12.45 8.61
CA LEU A 54 -2.65 11.74 8.65
C LEU A 54 -2.63 10.58 7.63
N ASN A 55 -3.73 9.83 7.55
CA ASN A 55 -3.89 8.76 6.56
C ASN A 55 -3.83 9.29 5.12
N PHE A 56 -4.40 10.46 4.86
CA PHE A 56 -4.34 11.11 3.56
C PHE A 56 -2.92 11.56 3.20
N PHE A 57 -2.18 12.18 4.13
CA PHE A 57 -0.78 12.58 3.89
C PHE A 57 0.14 11.36 3.67
N GLN A 58 -0.06 10.28 4.41
CA GLN A 58 0.67 9.03 4.23
C GLN A 58 0.41 8.43 2.85
N LEU A 59 -0.85 8.46 2.41
CA LEU A 59 -1.24 8.02 1.08
C LEU A 59 -0.59 8.88 0.00
N ALA A 60 -0.59 10.20 0.14
CA ALA A 60 0.07 11.11 -0.78
C ALA A 60 1.59 10.86 -0.87
N ALA A 61 2.26 10.62 0.27
CA ALA A 61 3.67 10.26 0.29
C ALA A 61 3.95 8.94 -0.46
N TRP A 62 3.07 7.94 -0.29
CA TRP A 62 3.17 6.70 -1.06
C TRP A 62 3.04 6.94 -2.56
N LEU A 63 2.16 7.84 -3.01
CA LEU A 63 2.00 8.15 -4.42
C LEU A 63 3.25 8.78 -5.06
N GLU A 64 4.06 9.50 -4.28
CA GLU A 64 5.31 10.10 -4.73
C GLU A 64 6.47 9.08 -4.74
N ASP A 65 6.60 8.29 -3.68
CA ASP A 65 7.75 7.41 -3.47
C ASP A 65 7.63 6.04 -4.15
N PHE A 66 6.45 5.41 -4.12
CA PHE A 66 6.26 4.05 -4.70
C PHE A 66 6.70 3.95 -6.16
N PRO A 67 6.34 4.88 -7.07
CA PRO A 67 6.75 4.79 -8.47
C PRO A 67 8.26 4.67 -8.63
N ARG A 68 9.03 5.44 -7.85
CA ARG A 68 10.49 5.46 -7.92
C ARG A 68 11.10 4.15 -7.43
N VAL A 69 10.51 3.56 -6.39
CA VAL A 69 10.98 2.29 -5.82
C VAL A 69 10.74 1.10 -6.76
N LEU A 70 9.65 1.14 -7.54
CA LEU A 70 9.34 0.08 -8.51
C LEU A 70 10.43 -0.10 -9.57
N ASP A 71 11.21 0.94 -9.85
CA ASP A 71 12.24 0.94 -10.89
C ASP A 71 13.59 0.37 -10.41
N PHE A 72 13.74 0.03 -9.12
CA PHE A 72 14.96 -0.59 -8.62
C PHE A 72 15.06 -2.06 -9.05
N ASP A 73 16.27 -2.48 -9.45
CA ASP A 73 16.57 -3.84 -9.93
C ASP A 73 16.46 -4.92 -8.84
N VAL A 74 16.51 -4.52 -7.57
CA VAL A 74 16.39 -5.44 -6.42
C VAL A 74 14.96 -5.98 -6.24
N ILE A 75 13.96 -5.35 -6.87
CA ILE A 75 12.55 -5.74 -6.76
C ILE A 75 12.20 -6.78 -7.82
N SER A 76 11.74 -7.96 -7.39
CA SER A 76 11.35 -9.02 -8.33
C SER A 76 10.10 -8.64 -9.13
N PRO A 77 9.86 -9.25 -10.31
CA PRO A 77 8.67 -8.98 -11.11
C PRO A 77 7.35 -9.22 -10.37
N LYS A 78 7.31 -10.24 -9.48
CA LYS A 78 6.12 -10.57 -8.69
C LYS A 78 5.83 -9.50 -7.63
N GLU A 79 6.86 -9.04 -6.93
CA GLU A 79 6.77 -7.94 -5.95
C GLU A 79 6.35 -6.64 -6.64
N ARG A 80 6.97 -6.32 -7.79
CA ARG A 80 6.63 -5.14 -8.60
C ARG A 80 5.17 -5.16 -9.07
N ALA A 81 4.68 -6.30 -9.54
CA ALA A 81 3.29 -6.44 -9.99
C ALA A 81 2.29 -6.26 -8.85
N SER A 82 2.56 -6.85 -7.70
CA SER A 82 1.75 -6.68 -6.49
C SER A 82 1.78 -5.23 -5.98
N ALA A 83 2.97 -4.63 -5.83
CA ALA A 83 3.12 -3.24 -5.40
C ALA A 83 2.44 -2.25 -6.36
N ARG A 84 2.43 -2.52 -7.67
CA ARG A 84 1.63 -1.73 -8.63
C ARG A 84 0.13 -1.84 -8.35
N ARG A 85 -0.40 -3.02 -8.04
CA ARG A 85 -1.83 -3.17 -7.68
C ARG A 85 -2.18 -2.37 -6.43
N VAL A 86 -1.30 -2.37 -5.42
CA VAL A 86 -1.49 -1.56 -4.21
C VAL A 86 -1.35 -0.07 -4.50
N LEU A 87 -0.41 0.34 -5.36
CA LEU A 87 -0.28 1.73 -5.80
C LEU A 87 -1.54 2.23 -6.53
N GLU A 88 -2.13 1.42 -7.41
CA GLU A 88 -3.39 1.79 -8.08
C GLU A 88 -4.55 1.88 -7.08
N ALA A 89 -4.59 0.98 -6.09
CA ALA A 89 -5.55 1.08 -4.99
C ALA A 89 -5.33 2.36 -4.14
N ALA A 90 -4.06 2.77 -3.96
CA ALA A 90 -3.70 3.98 -3.23
C ALA A 90 -4.18 5.23 -3.97
N LYS A 91 -3.98 5.28 -5.29
CA LYS A 91 -4.50 6.34 -6.15
C LYS A 91 -6.01 6.42 -6.06
N GLU A 92 -6.69 5.29 -6.13
CA GLU A 92 -8.16 5.21 -6.01
C GLU A 92 -8.63 5.77 -4.67
N ALA A 93 -8.08 5.29 -3.55
CA ALA A 93 -8.38 5.82 -2.22
C ALA A 93 -8.14 7.33 -2.13
N HIS A 94 -7.03 7.82 -2.69
CA HIS A 94 -6.69 9.24 -2.67
C HIS A 94 -7.69 10.08 -3.46
N THR A 95 -8.16 9.61 -4.62
CA THR A 95 -9.20 10.32 -5.40
C THR A 95 -10.54 10.42 -4.66
N LEU A 96 -10.79 9.52 -3.72
CA LEU A 96 -11.99 9.49 -2.88
C LEU A 96 -11.84 10.31 -1.59
N ALA A 97 -10.71 11.01 -1.41
CA ALA A 97 -10.29 11.60 -0.13
C ALA A 97 -10.35 10.58 1.03
N GLY A 98 -10.16 9.30 0.70
CA GLY A 98 -10.21 8.19 1.63
C GLY A 98 -8.83 7.65 1.92
N TYR A 99 -8.76 6.37 2.27
CA TYR A 99 -7.53 5.74 2.71
C TYR A 99 -7.51 4.24 2.40
N LEU A 100 -6.32 3.65 2.36
CA LEU A 100 -6.12 2.21 2.21
C LEU A 100 -6.06 1.52 3.56
N PHE A 101 -6.96 0.58 3.81
CA PHE A 101 -6.88 -0.29 5.00
C PHE A 101 -6.30 -1.65 4.61
N ILE A 102 -5.28 -2.11 5.33
CA ILE A 102 -4.59 -3.38 5.08
C ILE A 102 -4.72 -4.27 6.33
N GLU A 103 -5.27 -5.46 6.15
CA GLU A 103 -5.50 -6.47 7.19
C GLU A 103 -4.65 -7.72 6.89
N GLY A 104 -4.01 -8.32 7.91
CA GLY A 104 -3.30 -9.60 7.80
C GLY A 104 -2.47 -9.98 9.03
#